data_AF-A0AAN8NY41-F1
#
_entry.id   AF-A0AAN8NY41-F1
#
_cell.length_a   1.000
_cell.length_b   1.000
_cell.length_c   1.000
_cell.angle_alpha   90.00
_cell.angle_beta   90.00
_cell.angle_gamma   90.00
#
_symmetry.space_group_name_H-M   'P 1'
#
loop_
_entity.id
_entity.type
_entity.pdbx_description
1 polymer ?
#
loop_
_entity_poly.entity_id
_entity_poly.type
_entity_poly.pdbx_seq_one_letter_code
_entity_poly.pdbx_strand_id
1 'polypeptide(L)'
;MARKRDGNNDDYELEQMSRAELARLQRQYRIMEGDREAYSEEVKILLQKQRKTIEILEKERTELLYNLNYSKCHANELKTERNTKKMKRLLELHGKLEADIGREKSQVREFNLQIGKLEKELSRAKQKAGPKVSNKEELDSQERAQQQLENRLDVATIKLNRLLASNQRLRERIDHFLKERSLFNQSFQELTAKIQGGKKVIMDLMEQSTLAYDQREEAQAKLETLKQKGKQDVLVHSLEMKELQRKLDHDSKLQEFLCVKGQKRITADLEAKQAFLRRKFIYIFTFSKSTTDRKEALEQKIKHYQSLLEQIREISEEMDVDRLAAQFVKQEEENFALFNYVNELNNELEALQEQLDEVNKNVKEQRALSQAKALEKQAAIETLQTALEEKRKEVKVAEGNLNLCQRANDDVLKGIETLYQLLKCEENPILQLLGRKPLMTSQNDRLKIVRFPLAADWYITGENRIVTSFNVALYLGVIEKRAAQLSAISCECAANSVL
;
A
#
# COMPACT_ATOMS: atom_id res chain seq x y z
N MET A 1 -184.29 -122.37 57.34
CA MET A 1 -185.58 -121.67 57.51
C MET A 1 -185.42 -120.21 57.05
N ALA A 2 -186.36 -119.69 56.22
CA ALA A 2 -186.90 -118.30 56.01
C ALA A 2 -186.01 -117.04 56.30
N ARG A 3 -186.11 -115.84 55.67
CA ARG A 3 -187.00 -115.14 54.70
C ARG A 3 -186.39 -113.73 54.34
N LYS A 4 -186.67 -113.19 53.11
CA LYS A 4 -187.01 -111.80 52.62
C LYS A 4 -186.52 -110.49 53.33
N ARG A 5 -186.37 -109.27 52.74
CA ARG A 5 -186.43 -108.60 51.39
C ARG A 5 -185.99 -107.10 51.54
N ASP A 6 -185.44 -106.54 50.44
CA ASP A 6 -185.45 -105.16 49.85
C ASP A 6 -185.14 -103.84 50.62
N GLY A 7 -184.32 -102.96 49.98
CA GLY A 7 -184.42 -101.47 50.05
C GLY A 7 -183.12 -100.63 50.03
N ASN A 8 -182.94 -99.76 49.01
CA ASN A 8 -181.80 -98.85 48.67
C ASN A 8 -181.67 -97.54 49.53
N ASN A 9 -180.49 -96.86 49.45
CA ASN A 9 -180.27 -95.40 49.19
C ASN A 9 -179.36 -94.50 50.09
N ASP A 10 -178.45 -95.04 50.94
CA ASP A 10 -177.39 -94.25 51.65
C ASP A 10 -175.95 -94.81 51.39
N ASP A 11 -175.65 -95.33 50.22
CA ASP A 11 -174.85 -94.59 49.23
C ASP A 11 -173.98 -93.44 49.80
N TYR A 12 -172.67 -93.59 49.54
CA TYR A 12 -171.85 -92.54 48.95
C TYR A 12 -171.03 -91.59 49.87
N GLU A 13 -171.59 -91.02 50.93
CA GLU A 13 -170.89 -89.91 51.63
C GLU A 13 -169.85 -90.37 52.67
N LEU A 14 -170.15 -91.39 53.48
CA LEU A 14 -169.24 -91.86 54.52
C LEU A 14 -168.02 -92.60 53.95
N GLU A 15 -168.18 -93.21 52.77
CA GLU A 15 -167.11 -93.85 52.01
C GLU A 15 -166.14 -92.84 51.36
N GLN A 16 -166.54 -91.58 51.15
CA GLN A 16 -165.66 -90.52 50.64
C GLN A 16 -164.77 -89.89 51.73
N MET A 17 -165.33 -89.57 52.89
CA MET A 17 -164.59 -88.92 53.99
C MET A 17 -163.50 -89.83 54.58
N SER A 18 -163.79 -91.13 54.73
CA SER A 18 -162.81 -92.11 55.22
C SER A 18 -161.67 -92.35 54.21
N ARG A 19 -161.96 -92.35 52.89
CA ARG A 19 -160.94 -92.43 51.84
C ARG A 19 -160.03 -91.19 51.81
N ALA A 20 -160.56 -90.00 52.11
CA ALA A 20 -159.78 -88.77 52.20
C ALA A 20 -158.84 -88.74 53.43
N GLU A 21 -159.30 -89.20 54.60
CA GLU A 21 -158.44 -89.37 55.79
C GLU A 21 -157.36 -90.44 55.59
N LEU A 22 -157.70 -91.57 54.97
CA LEU A 22 -156.74 -92.62 54.60
C LEU A 22 -155.66 -92.10 53.64
N ALA A 23 -156.04 -91.30 52.64
CA ALA A 23 -155.08 -90.72 51.69
C ALA A 23 -154.12 -89.73 52.37
N ARG A 24 -154.60 -88.95 53.37
CA ARG A 24 -153.76 -88.01 54.13
C ARG A 24 -152.78 -88.75 55.05
N LEU A 25 -153.25 -89.77 55.77
CA LEU A 25 -152.41 -90.62 56.63
C LEU A 25 -151.39 -91.44 55.84
N GLN A 26 -151.77 -92.00 54.69
CA GLN A 26 -150.83 -92.70 53.80
C GLN A 26 -149.75 -91.77 53.26
N ARG A 27 -150.07 -90.50 52.95
CA ARG A 27 -149.06 -89.51 52.53
C ARG A 27 -148.09 -89.17 53.67
N GLN A 28 -148.60 -88.98 54.88
CA GLN A 28 -147.79 -88.60 56.04
C GLN A 28 -146.88 -89.73 56.51
N TYR A 29 -147.35 -90.98 56.44
CA TYR A 29 -146.53 -92.15 56.76
C TYR A 29 -145.41 -92.37 55.72
N ARG A 30 -145.69 -92.17 54.43
CA ARG A 30 -144.70 -92.26 53.35
C ARG A 30 -143.58 -91.22 53.46
N ILE A 31 -143.90 -90.02 53.96
CA ILE A 31 -142.90 -88.97 54.25
C ILE A 31 -142.02 -89.39 55.44
N MET A 32 -142.61 -89.84 56.56
CA MET A 32 -141.81 -90.30 57.71
C MET A 32 -140.96 -91.54 57.40
N GLU A 33 -141.44 -92.45 56.56
CA GLU A 33 -140.67 -93.64 56.15
C GLU A 33 -139.48 -93.24 55.26
N GLY A 34 -139.66 -92.23 54.39
CA GLY A 34 -138.58 -91.63 53.61
C GLY A 34 -137.54 -90.89 54.48
N ASP A 35 -137.98 -90.13 55.49
CA ASP A 35 -137.06 -89.44 56.42
C ASP A 35 -136.27 -90.45 57.29
N ARG A 36 -136.91 -91.55 57.70
CA ARG A 36 -136.24 -92.62 58.46
C ARG A 36 -135.16 -93.32 57.63
N GLU A 37 -135.42 -93.60 56.35
CA GLU A 37 -134.44 -94.19 55.45
C GLU A 37 -133.27 -93.24 55.20
N ALA A 38 -133.54 -91.95 54.93
CA ALA A 38 -132.52 -90.92 54.70
C ALA A 38 -131.55 -90.76 55.88
N TYR A 39 -132.04 -90.68 57.12
CA TYR A 39 -131.17 -90.61 58.31
C TYR A 39 -130.33 -91.88 58.51
N SER A 40 -130.90 -93.06 58.23
CA SER A 40 -130.15 -94.32 58.36
C SER A 40 -129.01 -94.43 57.34
N GLU A 41 -129.21 -93.85 56.16
CA GLU A 41 -128.25 -93.86 55.06
C GLU A 41 -127.14 -92.83 55.31
N GLU A 42 -127.47 -91.63 55.81
CA GLU A 42 -126.47 -90.64 56.23
C GLU A 42 -125.53 -91.14 57.34
N VAL A 43 -126.06 -91.82 58.37
CA VAL A 43 -125.24 -92.38 59.46
C VAL A 43 -124.27 -93.45 58.95
N LYS A 44 -124.71 -94.32 58.02
CA LYS A 44 -123.85 -95.33 57.40
C LYS A 44 -122.74 -94.69 56.54
N ILE A 45 -123.06 -93.63 55.80
CA ILE A 45 -122.08 -92.88 55.00
C ILE A 45 -121.05 -92.21 55.90
N LEU A 46 -121.46 -91.62 57.03
CA LEU A 46 -120.55 -90.98 57.97
C LEU A 46 -119.56 -91.98 58.60
N LEU A 47 -120.06 -93.14 59.04
CA LEU A 47 -119.23 -94.21 59.60
C LEU A 47 -118.22 -94.78 58.59
N GLN A 48 -118.63 -94.92 57.32
CA GLN A 48 -117.70 -95.34 56.25
C GLN A 48 -116.61 -94.29 56.00
N LYS A 49 -116.94 -92.98 56.03
CA LYS A 49 -115.95 -91.91 55.90
C LYS A 49 -114.93 -91.94 57.03
N GLN A 50 -115.39 -92.07 58.29
CA GLN A 50 -114.49 -92.13 59.45
C GLN A 50 -113.55 -93.35 59.42
N ARG A 51 -114.04 -94.52 59.00
CA ARG A 51 -113.19 -95.71 58.84
C ARG A 51 -112.12 -95.52 57.76
N LYS A 52 -112.50 -94.94 56.61
CA LYS A 52 -111.53 -94.61 55.54
C LYS A 52 -110.46 -93.63 56.02
N THR A 53 -110.80 -92.62 56.81
CA THR A 53 -109.81 -91.67 57.34
C THR A 53 -108.83 -92.33 58.31
N ILE A 54 -109.29 -93.26 59.16
CA ILE A 54 -108.41 -94.00 60.07
C ILE A 54 -107.43 -94.87 59.26
N GLU A 55 -107.93 -95.56 58.24
CA GLU A 55 -107.10 -96.43 57.40
C GLU A 55 -106.03 -95.65 56.62
N ILE A 56 -106.31 -94.40 56.22
CA ILE A 56 -105.32 -93.50 55.59
C ILE A 56 -104.25 -93.10 56.62
N LEU A 57 -104.65 -92.68 57.82
CA LEU A 57 -103.71 -92.25 58.87
C LEU A 57 -102.80 -93.40 59.34
N GLU A 58 -103.30 -94.63 59.40
CA GLU A 58 -102.47 -95.79 59.72
C GLU A 58 -101.42 -96.07 58.63
N LYS A 59 -101.77 -95.91 57.35
CA LYS A 59 -100.82 -96.00 56.23
C LYS A 59 -99.77 -94.89 56.27
N GLU A 60 -100.16 -93.64 56.56
CA GLU A 60 -99.20 -92.54 56.71
C GLU A 60 -98.23 -92.78 57.88
N ARG A 61 -98.73 -93.32 59.01
CA ARG A 61 -97.88 -93.67 60.15
C ARG A 61 -96.83 -94.73 59.79
N THR A 62 -97.21 -95.77 59.05
CA THR A 62 -96.25 -96.83 58.66
C THR A 62 -95.23 -96.31 57.66
N GLU A 63 -95.64 -95.45 56.71
CA GLU A 63 -94.72 -94.78 55.77
C GLU A 63 -93.73 -93.85 56.50
N LEU A 64 -94.19 -93.04 57.46
CA LEU A 64 -93.32 -92.16 58.23
C LEU A 64 -92.29 -92.94 59.08
N LEU A 65 -92.70 -94.06 59.69
CA LEU A 65 -91.79 -94.94 60.42
C LEU A 65 -90.75 -95.60 59.49
N TYR A 66 -91.16 -96.01 58.30
CA TYR A 66 -90.24 -96.55 57.29
C TYR A 66 -89.21 -95.49 56.86
N ASN A 67 -89.63 -94.26 56.58
CA ASN A 67 -88.74 -93.15 56.21
C ASN A 67 -87.77 -92.78 57.34
N LEU A 68 -88.23 -92.79 58.60
CA LEU A 68 -87.36 -92.56 59.75
C LEU A 68 -86.28 -93.63 59.86
N ASN A 69 -86.65 -94.90 59.70
CA ASN A 69 -85.70 -96.02 59.75
C ASN A 69 -84.74 -96.02 58.56
N TYR A 70 -85.19 -95.61 57.37
CA TYR A 70 -84.32 -95.43 56.20
C TYR A 70 -83.33 -94.27 56.40
N SER A 71 -83.75 -93.18 57.03
CA SER A 71 -82.85 -92.06 57.36
C SER A 71 -81.85 -92.43 58.46
N LYS A 72 -82.30 -93.16 59.49
CA LYS A 72 -81.47 -93.67 60.59
C LYS A 72 -80.72 -94.97 60.26
N CYS A 73 -80.81 -95.46 59.02
CA CYS A 73 -80.04 -96.63 58.65
C CYS A 73 -78.54 -96.28 58.74
N HIS A 74 -77.76 -97.18 59.34
CA HIS A 74 -76.35 -96.95 59.61
C HIS A 74 -75.54 -96.57 58.35
N ALA A 75 -75.96 -97.06 57.18
CA ALA A 75 -75.37 -96.71 55.89
C ALA A 75 -75.53 -95.22 55.52
N ASN A 76 -76.69 -94.62 55.82
CA ASN A 76 -76.93 -93.20 55.57
C ASN A 76 -76.20 -92.32 56.58
N GLU A 77 -76.16 -92.71 57.86
CA GLU A 77 -75.37 -91.99 58.87
C GLU A 77 -73.88 -91.94 58.51
N LEU A 78 -73.27 -93.07 58.14
CA LEU A 78 -71.88 -93.11 57.67
C LEU A 78 -71.65 -92.24 56.42
N LYS A 79 -72.63 -92.19 55.50
CA LYS A 79 -72.56 -91.32 54.31
C LYS A 79 -72.61 -89.84 54.70
N THR A 80 -73.46 -89.46 55.66
CA THR A 80 -73.49 -88.09 56.19
C THR A 80 -72.17 -87.72 56.88
N GLU A 81 -71.61 -88.61 57.69
CA GLU A 81 -70.34 -88.37 58.38
C GLU A 81 -69.17 -88.21 57.38
N ARG A 82 -69.11 -89.06 56.34
CA ARG A 82 -68.13 -88.90 55.26
C ARG A 82 -68.28 -87.58 54.52
N ASN A 83 -69.52 -87.16 54.24
CA ASN A 83 -69.80 -85.88 53.58
C ASN A 83 -69.43 -84.69 54.47
N THR A 84 -69.68 -84.73 55.78
CA THR A 84 -69.25 -83.66 56.69
C THR A 84 -67.73 -83.55 56.77
N LYS A 85 -66.99 -84.68 56.85
CA LYS A 85 -65.52 -84.69 56.80
C LYS A 85 -64.97 -84.19 55.46
N LYS A 86 -65.67 -84.46 54.34
CA LYS A 86 -65.33 -83.91 53.02
C LYS A 86 -65.58 -82.40 52.98
N MET A 87 -66.69 -81.93 53.53
CA MET A 87 -67.04 -80.50 53.60
C MET A 87 -66.01 -79.70 54.42
N LYS A 88 -65.61 -80.21 55.59
CA LYS A 88 -64.57 -79.57 56.42
C LYS A 88 -63.25 -79.41 55.65
N ARG A 89 -62.80 -80.47 54.97
CA ARG A 89 -61.59 -80.41 54.14
C ARG A 89 -61.70 -79.40 52.98
N LEU A 90 -62.87 -79.29 52.36
CA LEU A 90 -63.11 -78.31 51.29
C LEU A 90 -63.12 -76.87 51.81
N LEU A 91 -63.67 -76.63 53.01
CA LEU A 91 -63.66 -75.30 53.63
C LEU A 91 -62.24 -74.87 54.04
N GLU A 92 -61.44 -75.79 54.61
CA GLU A 92 -60.03 -75.52 54.91
C GLU A 92 -59.23 -75.23 53.64
N LEU A 93 -59.48 -75.96 52.55
CA LEU A 93 -58.86 -75.70 51.25
C LEU A 93 -59.29 -74.34 50.70
N HIS A 94 -60.58 -73.99 50.81
CA HIS A 94 -61.10 -72.71 50.35
C HIS A 94 -60.46 -71.54 51.11
N GLY A 95 -60.35 -71.62 52.43
CA GLY A 95 -59.67 -70.60 53.23
C GLY A 95 -58.19 -70.44 52.88
N LYS A 96 -57.49 -71.53 52.56
CA LYS A 96 -56.10 -71.47 52.06
C LYS A 96 -56.03 -70.76 50.70
N LEU A 97 -56.88 -71.12 49.76
CA LEU A 97 -56.93 -70.50 48.43
C LEU A 97 -57.29 -69.00 48.51
N GLU A 98 -58.21 -68.61 49.40
CA GLU A 98 -58.52 -67.19 49.63
C GLU A 98 -57.32 -66.42 50.19
N ALA A 99 -56.58 -67.01 51.12
CA ALA A 99 -55.35 -66.40 51.65
C ALA A 99 -54.29 -66.26 50.56
N ASP A 100 -54.13 -67.25 49.69
CA ASP A 100 -53.18 -67.24 48.57
C ASP A 100 -53.55 -66.17 47.54
N ILE A 101 -54.84 -66.09 47.15
CA ILE A 101 -55.37 -65.03 46.28
C ILE A 101 -55.16 -63.64 46.91
N GLY A 102 -55.31 -63.52 48.23
CA GLY A 102 -55.04 -62.28 48.97
C GLY A 102 -53.58 -61.84 48.89
N ARG A 103 -52.64 -62.79 48.98
CA ARG A 103 -51.19 -62.52 48.82
C ARG A 103 -50.86 -62.09 47.40
N GLU A 104 -51.33 -62.83 46.40
CA GLU A 104 -51.13 -62.50 44.98
C GLU A 104 -51.68 -61.11 44.63
N LYS A 105 -52.91 -60.79 45.07
CA LYS A 105 -53.48 -59.44 44.87
C LYS A 105 -52.65 -58.34 45.52
N SER A 106 -52.00 -58.62 46.64
CA SER A 106 -51.12 -57.66 47.32
C SER A 106 -49.82 -57.45 46.54
N GLN A 107 -49.22 -58.52 46.01
CA GLN A 107 -48.04 -58.43 45.15
C GLN A 107 -48.35 -57.69 43.84
N VAL A 108 -49.51 -57.95 43.22
CA VAL A 108 -49.95 -57.21 42.02
C VAL A 108 -50.07 -55.71 42.29
N ARG A 109 -50.62 -55.32 43.47
CA ARG A 109 -50.68 -53.90 43.86
C ARG A 109 -49.29 -53.28 44.03
N GLU A 110 -48.37 -54.02 44.63
CA GLU A 110 -46.99 -53.55 44.80
C GLU A 110 -46.28 -53.37 43.46
N PHE A 111 -46.38 -54.35 42.55
CA PHE A 111 -45.80 -54.24 41.21
C PHE A 111 -46.40 -53.09 40.41
N ASN A 112 -47.73 -52.88 40.44
CA ASN A 112 -48.36 -51.73 39.79
C ASN A 112 -47.83 -50.39 40.33
N LEU A 113 -47.55 -50.31 41.63
CA LEU A 113 -46.97 -49.11 42.25
C LEU A 113 -45.51 -48.90 41.83
N GLN A 114 -44.73 -49.97 41.67
CA GLN A 114 -43.36 -49.91 41.15
C GLN A 114 -43.34 -49.53 39.67
N ILE A 115 -44.24 -50.08 38.85
CA ILE A 115 -44.43 -49.71 37.43
C ILE A 115 -44.71 -48.21 37.33
N GLY A 116 -45.66 -47.69 38.10
CA GLY A 116 -45.98 -46.25 38.09
C GLY A 116 -44.82 -45.34 38.53
N LYS A 117 -43.94 -45.81 39.43
CA LYS A 117 -42.70 -45.07 39.79
C LYS A 117 -41.71 -45.05 38.63
N LEU A 118 -41.45 -46.21 38.03
CA LEU A 118 -40.54 -46.33 36.89
C LEU A 118 -41.03 -45.55 35.66
N GLU A 119 -42.34 -45.55 35.39
CA GLU A 119 -42.93 -44.76 34.32
C GLU A 119 -42.73 -43.25 34.55
N LYS A 120 -42.86 -42.77 35.79
CA LYS A 120 -42.58 -41.37 36.14
C LYS A 120 -41.10 -41.02 35.98
N GLU A 121 -40.19 -41.90 36.39
CA GLU A 121 -38.76 -41.72 36.20
C GLU A 121 -38.37 -41.73 34.72
N LEU A 122 -38.95 -42.63 33.93
CA LEU A 122 -38.77 -42.70 32.49
C LEU A 122 -39.26 -41.42 31.79
N SER A 123 -40.42 -40.89 32.18
CA SER A 123 -40.94 -39.62 31.65
C SER A 123 -40.04 -38.44 32.01
N ARG A 124 -39.51 -38.38 33.23
CA ARG A 124 -38.55 -37.35 33.65
C ARG A 124 -37.23 -37.45 32.88
N ALA A 125 -36.72 -38.67 32.67
CA ALA A 125 -35.51 -38.91 31.90
C ALA A 125 -35.71 -38.56 30.42
N LYS A 126 -36.86 -38.90 29.82
CA LYS A 126 -37.21 -38.50 28.45
C LYS A 126 -37.34 -36.98 28.28
N GLN A 127 -37.92 -36.27 29.26
CA GLN A 127 -37.96 -34.81 29.25
C GLN A 127 -36.56 -34.19 29.37
N LYS A 128 -35.70 -34.72 30.26
CA LYS A 128 -34.31 -34.24 30.40
C LYS A 128 -33.44 -34.55 29.19
N ALA A 129 -33.64 -35.69 28.54
CA ALA A 129 -32.82 -36.12 27.42
C ALA A 129 -33.14 -35.42 26.09
N GLY A 130 -34.27 -34.70 25.99
CA GLY A 130 -34.71 -34.04 24.77
C GLY A 130 -34.87 -35.00 23.57
N PRO A 131 -35.31 -34.50 22.40
CA PRO A 131 -35.23 -35.29 21.17
C PRO A 131 -33.75 -35.51 20.81
N LYS A 132 -33.32 -36.76 20.58
CA LYS A 132 -31.96 -37.10 20.11
C LYS A 132 -31.52 -36.35 18.83
N VAL A 133 -32.46 -35.70 18.14
CA VAL A 133 -32.24 -34.85 16.97
C VAL A 133 -31.48 -33.57 17.35
N SER A 134 -31.76 -32.95 18.51
CA SER A 134 -31.06 -31.73 18.95
C SER A 134 -29.57 -31.95 19.15
N ASN A 135 -29.15 -33.10 19.69
CA ASN A 135 -27.72 -33.38 19.88
C ASN A 135 -26.95 -33.57 18.56
N LYS A 136 -27.60 -34.09 17.51
CA LYS A 136 -26.95 -34.21 16.18
C LYS A 136 -26.83 -32.86 15.50
N GLU A 137 -27.88 -32.04 15.55
CA GLU A 137 -27.84 -30.68 14.99
C GLU A 137 -26.83 -29.80 15.74
N GLU A 138 -26.72 -29.94 17.07
CA GLU A 138 -25.69 -29.27 17.87
C GLU A 138 -24.28 -29.73 17.49
N LEU A 139 -24.03 -31.03 17.32
CA LEU A 139 -22.73 -31.55 16.86
C LEU A 139 -22.37 -31.06 15.46
N ASP A 140 -23.31 -31.12 14.51
CA ASP A 140 -23.10 -30.58 13.15
C ASP A 140 -22.83 -29.07 13.18
N SER A 141 -23.49 -28.34 14.08
CA SER A 141 -23.25 -26.90 14.25
C SER A 141 -21.86 -26.62 14.83
N GLN A 142 -21.38 -27.46 15.75
CA GLN A 142 -20.05 -27.38 16.33
C GLN A 142 -18.96 -27.73 15.29
N GLU A 143 -19.16 -28.77 14.48
CA GLU A 143 -18.26 -29.12 13.39
C GLU A 143 -18.15 -28.00 12.36
N ARG A 144 -19.28 -27.38 11.97
CA ARG A 144 -19.27 -26.20 11.09
C ARG A 144 -18.54 -25.03 11.72
N ALA A 145 -18.74 -24.78 13.02
CA ALA A 145 -18.03 -23.72 13.73
C ALA A 145 -16.52 -23.99 13.79
N GLN A 146 -16.12 -25.24 14.03
CA GLN A 146 -14.72 -25.66 14.00
C GLN A 146 -14.10 -25.46 12.61
N GLN A 147 -14.77 -25.90 11.54
CA GLN A 147 -14.32 -25.68 10.16
C GLN A 147 -14.21 -24.18 9.83
N GLN A 148 -15.11 -23.33 10.33
CA GLN A 148 -15.00 -21.88 10.15
C GLN A 148 -13.78 -21.29 10.87
N LEU A 149 -13.48 -21.77 12.07
CA LEU A 149 -12.30 -21.36 12.83
C LEU A 149 -11.00 -21.84 12.17
N GLU A 150 -10.97 -23.07 11.67
CA GLU A 150 -9.86 -23.63 10.90
C GLU A 150 -9.63 -22.81 9.62
N ASN A 151 -10.68 -22.55 8.84
CA ASN A 151 -10.57 -21.71 7.64
C ASN A 151 -10.09 -20.29 7.98
N ARG A 152 -10.52 -19.71 9.10
CA ARG A 152 -10.03 -18.39 9.55
C ARG A 152 -8.56 -18.44 9.95
N LEU A 153 -8.13 -19.52 10.62
CA LEU A 153 -6.74 -19.75 10.99
C LEU A 153 -5.86 -19.92 9.74
N ASP A 154 -6.32 -20.66 8.74
CA ASP A 154 -5.61 -20.86 7.48
C ASP A 154 -5.46 -19.54 6.71
N VAL A 155 -6.52 -18.75 6.61
CA VAL A 155 -6.47 -17.42 5.98
C VAL A 155 -5.50 -16.50 6.72
N ALA A 156 -5.51 -16.51 8.05
CA ALA A 156 -4.57 -15.73 8.86
C ALA A 156 -3.12 -16.20 8.65
N THR A 157 -2.89 -17.51 8.58
CA THR A 157 -1.57 -18.12 8.35
C THR A 157 -1.04 -17.78 6.95
N ILE A 158 -1.89 -17.86 5.91
CA ILE A 158 -1.53 -17.44 4.55
C ILE A 158 -1.16 -15.94 4.54
N LYS A 159 -1.92 -15.10 5.24
CA LYS A 159 -1.63 -13.66 5.34
C LYS A 159 -0.28 -13.41 6.05
N LEU A 160 -0.01 -14.12 7.15
CA LEU A 160 1.27 -14.06 7.86
C LEU A 160 2.42 -14.46 6.93
N ASN A 161 2.30 -15.60 6.23
CA ASN A 161 3.32 -16.08 5.31
C ASN A 161 3.59 -15.10 4.17
N ARG A 162 2.55 -14.46 3.62
CA ARG A 162 2.71 -13.39 2.62
C ARG A 162 3.47 -12.18 3.19
N LEU A 163 3.15 -11.77 4.42
CA LEU A 163 3.85 -10.67 5.09
C LEU A 163 5.31 -11.03 5.38
N LEU A 164 5.60 -12.26 5.81
CA LEU A 164 6.96 -12.75 6.04
C LEU A 164 7.77 -12.79 4.74
N ALA A 165 7.18 -13.28 3.65
CA ALA A 165 7.83 -13.27 2.33
C ALA A 165 8.10 -11.83 1.86
N SER A 166 7.16 -10.90 2.07
CA SER A 166 7.37 -9.49 1.78
C SER A 166 8.47 -8.88 2.66
N ASN A 167 8.53 -9.23 3.95
CA ASN A 167 9.54 -8.74 4.87
C ASN A 167 10.94 -9.26 4.47
N GLN A 168 11.04 -10.53 4.08
CA GLN A 168 12.27 -11.13 3.57
C GLN A 168 12.79 -10.39 2.33
N ARG A 169 11.93 -10.09 1.36
CA ARG A 169 12.30 -9.28 0.18
C ARG A 169 12.77 -7.88 0.55
N LEU A 170 12.14 -7.24 1.55
CA LEU A 170 12.58 -5.94 2.04
C LEU A 170 13.94 -6.01 2.72
N ARG A 171 14.21 -7.05 3.50
CA ARG A 171 15.53 -7.28 4.13
C ARG A 171 16.62 -7.48 3.09
N GLU A 172 16.39 -8.33 2.09
CA GLU A 172 17.34 -8.54 0.99
C GLU A 172 17.64 -7.24 0.23
N ARG A 173 16.62 -6.40 0.02
CA ARG A 173 16.79 -5.09 -0.61
C ARG A 173 17.54 -4.10 0.29
N ILE A 174 17.33 -4.13 1.61
CA ILE A 174 18.12 -3.34 2.57
C ILE A 174 19.58 -3.80 2.52
N ASP A 175 19.84 -5.10 2.55
CA ASP A 175 21.20 -5.66 2.49
C ASP A 175 21.91 -5.29 1.16
N HIS A 176 21.18 -5.29 0.05
CA HIS A 176 21.66 -4.80 -1.23
C HIS A 176 22.11 -3.33 -1.14
N PHE A 177 21.24 -2.46 -0.63
CA PHE A 177 21.56 -1.03 -0.47
C PHE A 177 22.72 -0.78 0.49
N LEU A 178 22.87 -1.59 1.55
CA LEU A 178 24.00 -1.50 2.46
C LEU A 178 25.33 -1.86 1.77
N LYS A 179 25.32 -2.88 0.91
CA LYS A 179 26.49 -3.24 0.10
C LYS A 179 26.84 -2.14 -0.91
N GLU A 180 25.86 -1.60 -1.62
CA GLU A 180 26.07 -0.49 -2.55
C GLU A 180 26.64 0.74 -1.84
N ARG A 181 26.08 1.09 -0.67
CA ARG A 181 26.59 2.18 0.16
C ARG A 181 28.03 1.94 0.59
N SER A 182 28.40 0.71 0.94
CA SER A 182 29.77 0.35 1.28
C SER A 182 30.72 0.55 0.11
N LEU A 183 30.35 0.06 -1.09
CA LEU A 183 31.15 0.22 -2.31
C LEU A 183 31.29 1.70 -2.72
N PHE A 184 30.21 2.46 -2.60
CA PHE A 184 30.21 3.89 -2.84
C PHE A 184 31.15 4.61 -1.88
N ASN A 185 31.06 4.33 -0.58
CA ASN A 185 31.92 4.93 0.43
C ASN A 185 33.39 4.61 0.19
N GLN A 186 33.72 3.38 -0.22
CA GLN A 186 35.09 3.01 -0.59
C GLN A 186 35.59 3.83 -1.78
N SER A 187 34.81 3.86 -2.87
CA SER A 187 35.14 4.66 -4.07
C SER A 187 35.31 6.15 -3.73
N PHE A 188 34.44 6.67 -2.86
CA PHE A 188 34.49 8.05 -2.40
C PHE A 188 35.76 8.34 -1.58
N GLN A 189 36.15 7.44 -0.67
CA GLN A 189 37.39 7.58 0.11
C GLN A 189 38.61 7.53 -0.80
N GLU A 190 38.66 6.62 -1.77
CA GLU A 190 39.74 6.53 -2.75
C GLU A 190 39.85 7.81 -3.60
N LEU A 191 38.72 8.34 -4.07
CA LEU A 191 38.70 9.59 -4.84
C LEU A 191 39.13 10.79 -3.98
N THR A 192 38.69 10.83 -2.72
CA THR A 192 39.11 11.86 -1.76
C THR A 192 40.61 11.80 -1.50
N ALA A 193 41.18 10.60 -1.33
CA ALA A 193 42.62 10.40 -1.17
C ALA A 193 43.41 10.87 -2.41
N LYS A 194 42.92 10.58 -3.62
CA LYS A 194 43.50 11.08 -4.87
C LYS A 194 43.49 12.61 -4.95
N ILE A 195 42.39 13.25 -4.57
CA ILE A 195 42.30 14.72 -4.52
C ILE A 195 43.29 15.29 -3.50
N GLN A 196 43.38 14.71 -2.31
CA GLN A 196 44.34 15.14 -1.29
C GLN A 196 45.78 14.95 -1.76
N GLY A 197 46.08 13.84 -2.42
CA GLY A 197 47.39 13.61 -3.05
C GLY A 197 47.72 14.65 -4.12
N GLY A 198 46.79 14.95 -5.02
CA GLY A 198 46.95 15.99 -6.03
C GLY A 198 47.17 17.38 -5.43
N LYS A 199 46.45 17.73 -4.36
CA LYS A 199 46.66 19.00 -3.63
C LYS A 199 48.06 19.10 -3.04
N LYS A 200 48.59 18.01 -2.47
CA LYS A 200 49.98 17.99 -1.96
C LYS A 200 50.97 18.26 -3.07
N VAL A 201 50.85 17.57 -4.22
CA VAL A 201 51.74 17.79 -5.37
C VAL A 201 51.67 19.24 -5.87
N ILE A 202 50.48 19.84 -5.93
CA ILE A 202 50.33 21.25 -6.32
C ILE A 202 51.00 22.18 -5.31
N MET A 203 50.84 21.91 -4.01
CA MET A 203 51.48 22.70 -2.94
C MET A 203 53.00 22.60 -3.01
N ASP A 204 53.54 21.38 -3.17
CA ASP A 204 54.98 21.15 -3.34
C ASP A 204 55.52 21.88 -4.58
N LEU A 205 54.78 21.88 -5.69
CA LEU A 205 55.16 22.61 -6.90
C LEU A 205 55.13 24.14 -6.71
N MET A 206 54.15 24.65 -5.96
CA MET A 206 54.09 26.06 -5.58
C MET A 206 55.30 26.44 -4.72
N GLU A 207 55.63 25.64 -3.70
CA GLU A 207 56.80 25.85 -2.84
C GLU A 207 58.11 25.82 -3.63
N GLN A 208 58.27 24.86 -4.55
CA GLN A 208 59.44 24.78 -5.44
C GLN A 208 59.50 26.00 -6.38
N SER A 209 58.37 26.45 -6.89
CA SER A 209 58.30 27.64 -7.75
C SER A 209 58.69 28.90 -6.98
N THR A 210 58.15 29.09 -5.77
CA THR A 210 58.52 30.23 -4.91
C THR A 210 60.00 30.21 -4.58
N LEU A 211 60.56 29.05 -4.23
CA LEU A 211 62.00 28.91 -3.95
C LEU A 211 62.84 29.28 -5.19
N ALA A 212 62.43 28.85 -6.39
CA ALA A 212 63.13 29.19 -7.62
C ALA A 212 63.05 30.69 -7.95
N TYR A 213 61.92 31.35 -7.65
CA TYR A 213 61.80 32.80 -7.79
C TYR A 213 62.72 33.54 -6.81
N ASP A 214 62.73 33.15 -5.54
CA ASP A 214 63.58 33.77 -4.51
C ASP A 214 65.07 33.64 -4.89
N GLN A 215 65.49 32.45 -5.35
CA GLN A 215 66.86 32.22 -5.84
C GLN A 215 67.19 33.08 -7.06
N ARG A 216 66.24 33.24 -7.99
CA ARG A 216 66.42 34.08 -9.18
C ARG A 216 66.58 35.55 -8.77
N GLU A 217 65.75 36.05 -7.86
CA GLU A 217 65.83 37.41 -7.35
C GLU A 217 67.16 37.67 -6.63
N GLU A 218 67.61 36.73 -5.79
CA GLU A 218 68.91 36.83 -5.12
C GLU A 218 70.06 36.88 -6.13
N ALA A 219 70.03 36.05 -7.18
CA ALA A 219 71.03 36.05 -8.24
C ALA A 219 71.00 37.36 -9.05
N GLN A 220 69.81 37.89 -9.36
CA GLN A 220 69.64 39.17 -10.05
C GLN A 220 70.19 40.33 -9.23
N ALA A 221 69.88 40.38 -7.92
CA ALA A 221 70.43 41.38 -7.02
C ALA A 221 71.97 41.30 -6.95
N LYS A 222 72.54 40.10 -6.82
CA LYS A 222 74.00 39.90 -6.88
C LYS A 222 74.58 40.40 -8.19
N LEU A 223 73.97 40.07 -9.32
CA LEU A 223 74.42 40.52 -10.64
C LEU A 223 74.35 42.05 -10.77
N GLU A 224 73.31 42.70 -10.25
CA GLU A 224 73.21 44.15 -10.25
C GLU A 224 74.31 44.81 -9.41
N THR A 225 74.57 44.29 -8.20
CA THR A 225 75.67 44.81 -7.37
C THR A 225 77.03 44.65 -8.06
N LEU A 226 77.28 43.53 -8.74
CA LEU A 226 78.51 43.31 -9.52
C LEU A 226 78.61 44.26 -10.72
N LYS A 227 77.50 44.52 -11.43
CA LYS A 227 77.46 45.52 -12.50
C LYS A 227 77.77 46.92 -11.99
N GLN A 228 77.22 47.31 -10.84
CA GLN A 228 77.49 48.62 -10.22
C GLN A 228 78.96 48.74 -9.82
N LYS A 229 79.53 47.71 -9.17
CA LYS A 229 80.96 47.66 -8.86
C LYS A 229 81.82 47.75 -10.10
N GLY A 230 81.53 46.98 -11.15
CA GLY A 230 82.26 47.05 -12.41
C GLY A 230 82.23 48.45 -13.06
N LYS A 231 81.10 49.16 -12.99
CA LYS A 231 81.03 50.57 -13.43
C LYS A 231 81.91 51.48 -12.59
N GLN A 232 81.90 51.32 -11.26
CA GLN A 232 82.74 52.11 -10.35
C GLN A 232 84.23 51.84 -10.60
N ASP A 233 84.62 50.58 -10.76
CA ASP A 233 86.02 50.19 -11.02
C ASP A 233 86.53 50.79 -12.34
N VAL A 234 85.71 50.77 -13.41
CA VAL A 234 86.06 51.43 -14.68
C VAL A 234 86.25 52.93 -14.50
N LEU A 235 85.37 53.59 -13.73
CA LEU A 235 85.50 55.01 -13.44
C LEU A 235 86.79 55.32 -12.68
N VAL A 236 87.06 54.59 -11.60
CA VAL A 236 88.28 54.73 -10.79
C VAL A 236 89.52 54.50 -11.64
N HIS A 237 89.56 53.39 -12.39
CA HIS A 237 90.68 53.08 -13.28
C HIS A 237 90.89 54.16 -14.35
N SER A 238 89.81 54.72 -14.92
CA SER A 238 89.92 55.80 -15.89
C SER A 238 90.49 57.09 -15.30
N LEU A 239 90.21 57.38 -14.03
CA LEU A 239 90.76 58.53 -13.31
C LEU A 239 92.24 58.31 -12.99
N GLU A 240 92.61 57.13 -12.50
CA GLU A 240 94.00 56.75 -12.26
C GLU A 240 94.84 56.83 -13.55
N MET A 241 94.32 56.30 -14.66
CA MET A 241 94.98 56.39 -15.97
C MET A 241 95.17 57.83 -16.44
N LYS A 242 94.18 58.71 -16.23
CA LYS A 242 94.31 60.15 -16.53
C LYS A 242 95.36 60.81 -15.64
N GLU A 243 95.45 60.45 -14.36
CA GLU A 243 96.45 61.00 -13.45
C GLU A 243 97.87 60.55 -13.84
N LEU A 244 98.04 59.27 -14.15
CA LEU A 244 99.32 58.73 -14.65
C LEU A 244 99.73 59.40 -15.96
N GLN A 245 98.78 59.61 -16.89
CA GLN A 245 99.06 60.35 -18.13
C GLN A 245 99.53 61.78 -17.85
N ARG A 246 98.88 62.50 -16.92
CA ARG A 246 99.32 63.86 -16.53
C ARG A 246 100.74 63.86 -15.95
N LYS A 247 101.11 62.86 -15.14
CA LYS A 247 102.47 62.71 -14.61
C LYS A 247 103.47 62.46 -15.74
N LEU A 248 103.17 61.55 -16.66
CA LEU A 248 104.01 61.30 -17.84
C LEU A 248 104.17 62.53 -18.74
N ASP A 249 103.10 63.28 -18.99
CA ASP A 249 103.15 64.50 -19.80
C ASP A 249 104.00 65.58 -19.10
N HIS A 250 103.92 65.68 -17.77
CA HIS A 250 104.76 66.58 -16.99
C HIS A 250 106.24 66.19 -17.08
N ASP A 251 106.55 64.91 -16.86
CA ASP A 251 107.92 64.39 -16.94
C ASP A 251 108.49 64.52 -18.36
N SER A 252 107.67 64.29 -19.40
CA SER A 252 108.06 64.47 -20.81
C SER A 252 108.37 65.93 -21.11
N LYS A 253 107.52 66.87 -20.69
CA LYS A 253 107.77 68.32 -20.82
C LYS A 253 109.02 68.75 -20.05
N LEU A 254 109.25 68.18 -18.86
CA LEU A 254 110.45 68.44 -18.08
C LEU A 254 111.70 67.93 -18.80
N GLN A 255 111.65 66.71 -19.36
CA GLN A 255 112.74 66.14 -20.15
C GLN A 255 113.02 66.97 -21.41
N GLU A 256 111.99 67.37 -22.16
CA GLU A 256 112.12 68.27 -23.30
C GLU A 256 112.76 69.60 -22.89
N PHE A 257 112.29 70.20 -21.79
CA PHE A 257 112.87 71.43 -21.26
C PHE A 257 114.35 71.27 -20.89
N LEU A 258 114.72 70.16 -20.22
CA LEU A 258 116.10 69.85 -19.88
C LEU A 258 116.96 69.60 -21.13
N CYS A 259 116.43 68.92 -22.15
CA CYS A 259 117.08 68.73 -23.45
C CYS A 259 117.35 70.08 -24.14
N VAL A 260 116.36 70.97 -24.21
CA VAL A 260 116.50 72.30 -24.81
C VAL A 260 117.49 73.16 -24.02
N LYS A 261 117.53 73.07 -22.69
CA LYS A 261 118.50 73.79 -21.85
C LYS A 261 119.91 73.19 -21.92
N GLY A 262 120.03 71.87 -22.09
CA GLY A 262 121.28 71.14 -22.21
C GLY A 262 121.97 71.29 -23.57
N GLN A 263 121.26 71.76 -24.60
CA GLN A 263 121.87 72.12 -25.88
C GLN A 263 122.78 73.34 -25.70
N LYS A 264 124.09 73.15 -25.92
CA LYS A 264 125.05 74.25 -26.03
C LYS A 264 124.61 75.16 -27.16
N ARG A 265 124.22 76.39 -26.82
CA ARG A 265 123.90 77.44 -27.80
C ARG A 265 125.18 77.78 -28.58
N ILE A 266 125.22 77.45 -29.86
CA ILE A 266 126.23 77.97 -30.79
C ILE A 266 125.83 79.41 -31.11
N THR A 267 126.33 80.39 -30.35
CA THR A 267 126.05 81.82 -30.52
C THR A 267 126.99 82.49 -31.54
N ALA A 268 127.15 81.90 -32.73
CA ALA A 268 127.91 82.51 -33.82
C ALA A 268 126.99 83.09 -34.92
N ASP A 269 125.80 82.51 -35.14
CA ASP A 269 124.92 82.89 -36.26
C ASP A 269 123.87 83.96 -35.89
N LEU A 270 123.68 84.25 -34.59
CA LEU A 270 122.69 85.22 -34.09
C LEU A 270 123.18 86.68 -34.16
N GLU A 271 124.48 86.94 -34.04
CA GLU A 271 125.04 88.29 -34.25
C GLU A 271 125.04 88.69 -35.74
N ALA A 272 125.28 87.74 -36.64
CA ALA A 272 125.26 87.97 -38.10
C ALA A 272 123.85 88.25 -38.65
N LYS A 273 122.83 87.53 -38.15
CA LYS A 273 121.41 87.75 -38.55
C LYS A 273 120.81 89.04 -37.98
N GLN A 274 121.20 89.47 -36.79
CA GLN A 274 120.71 90.73 -36.21
C GLN A 274 121.24 91.98 -36.95
N ALA A 275 122.47 91.93 -37.50
CA ALA A 275 123.02 93.00 -38.33
C ALA A 275 122.34 93.11 -39.72
N PHE A 276 121.99 91.98 -40.34
CA PHE A 276 121.30 91.94 -41.63
C PHE A 276 119.84 92.44 -41.53
N LEU A 277 119.13 92.07 -40.46
CA LEU A 277 117.74 92.47 -40.25
C LEU A 277 117.61 93.98 -39.93
N ARG A 278 118.55 94.59 -39.19
CA ARG A 278 118.55 96.05 -38.97
C ARG A 278 118.76 96.84 -40.26
N ARG A 279 119.57 96.34 -41.19
CA ARG A 279 119.85 96.99 -42.50
C ARG A 279 118.68 96.87 -43.48
N LYS A 280 117.93 95.76 -43.41
CA LYS A 280 116.71 95.52 -44.23
C LYS A 280 115.47 96.25 -43.68
N PHE A 281 115.41 96.48 -42.37
CA PHE A 281 114.30 97.19 -41.71
C PHE A 281 114.29 98.71 -42.03
N ILE A 282 115.46 99.32 -42.23
CA ILE A 282 115.58 100.76 -42.57
C ILE A 282 115.19 101.04 -44.03
N TYR A 283 115.42 100.12 -44.96
CA TYR A 283 115.13 100.31 -46.40
C TYR A 283 113.65 100.05 -46.77
N ILE A 284 112.94 99.24 -46.00
CA ILE A 284 111.53 98.87 -46.26
C ILE A 284 110.54 99.81 -45.53
N PHE A 285 110.96 100.54 -44.50
CA PHE A 285 110.09 101.46 -43.77
C PHE A 285 109.72 102.73 -44.57
N THR A 286 110.47 103.06 -45.64
CA THR A 286 110.26 104.28 -46.43
C THR A 286 109.46 104.10 -47.72
N PHE A 287 108.96 102.89 -48.05
CA PHE A 287 108.18 102.69 -49.27
C PHE A 287 107.11 101.59 -49.10
N SER A 288 105.89 102.00 -48.78
CA SER A 288 104.62 101.26 -48.94
C SER A 288 104.20 100.19 -47.89
N LYS A 289 103.50 100.69 -46.86
CA LYS A 289 102.14 100.32 -46.41
C LYS A 289 101.54 98.97 -46.87
N SER A 290 101.49 97.99 -45.96
CA SER A 290 100.58 96.82 -46.03
C SER A 290 100.06 96.43 -44.63
N THR A 291 99.37 97.36 -43.98
CA THR A 291 98.54 97.13 -42.78
C THR A 291 97.12 97.68 -42.99
N THR A 292 96.60 97.59 -44.21
CA THR A 292 95.24 98.01 -44.59
C THR A 292 94.32 96.80 -44.79
N ASP A 293 94.76 95.74 -45.47
CA ASP A 293 93.85 94.67 -45.92
C ASP A 293 93.28 93.81 -44.76
N ARG A 294 94.06 93.58 -43.69
CA ARG A 294 93.57 92.84 -42.52
C ARG A 294 92.69 93.68 -41.60
N LYS A 295 92.83 95.00 -41.64
CA LYS A 295 91.93 95.93 -40.94
C LYS A 295 90.63 96.07 -41.70
N GLU A 296 90.68 96.19 -43.03
CA GLU A 296 89.50 96.28 -43.90
C GLU A 296 88.61 95.02 -43.83
N ALA A 297 89.18 93.81 -43.78
CA ALA A 297 88.40 92.57 -43.62
C ALA A 297 87.72 92.44 -42.24
N LEU A 298 88.36 92.94 -41.17
CA LEU A 298 87.77 92.98 -39.84
C LEU A 298 86.70 94.07 -39.74
N GLU A 299 86.94 95.23 -40.34
CA GLU A 299 85.98 96.33 -40.42
C GLU A 299 84.74 95.94 -41.21
N GLN A 300 84.85 95.15 -42.29
CA GLN A 300 83.69 94.64 -43.03
C GLN A 300 82.83 93.68 -42.19
N LYS A 301 83.45 92.76 -41.44
CA LYS A 301 82.72 91.88 -40.52
C LYS A 301 82.06 92.65 -39.38
N ILE A 302 82.75 93.64 -38.81
CA ILE A 302 82.20 94.51 -37.77
C ILE A 302 81.03 95.33 -38.31
N LYS A 303 81.14 95.90 -39.53
CA LYS A 303 80.04 96.61 -40.20
C LYS A 303 78.84 95.69 -40.47
N HIS A 304 79.07 94.42 -40.82
CA HIS A 304 78.01 93.44 -41.01
C HIS A 304 77.29 93.10 -39.70
N TYR A 305 78.03 92.83 -38.62
CA TYR A 305 77.43 92.59 -37.29
C TYR A 305 76.72 93.82 -36.73
N GLN A 306 77.25 95.03 -36.98
CA GLN A 306 76.60 96.28 -36.63
C GLN A 306 75.28 96.45 -37.39
N SER A 307 75.25 96.19 -38.70
CA SER A 307 74.02 96.24 -39.49
C SER A 307 72.96 95.23 -39.02
N LEU A 308 73.37 94.02 -38.64
CA LEU A 308 72.45 93.01 -38.09
C LEU A 308 71.92 93.43 -36.72
N LEU A 309 72.76 93.99 -35.85
CA LEU A 309 72.35 94.54 -34.55
C LEU A 309 71.41 95.73 -34.71
N GLU A 310 71.64 96.62 -35.69
CA GLU A 310 70.75 97.74 -35.99
C GLU A 310 69.37 97.25 -36.47
N GLN A 311 69.32 96.22 -37.32
CA GLN A 311 68.07 95.59 -37.77
C GLN A 311 67.31 94.91 -36.61
N ILE A 312 68.03 94.21 -35.74
CA ILE A 312 67.42 93.57 -34.55
C ILE A 312 66.92 94.64 -33.56
N ARG A 313 67.63 95.78 -33.45
CA ARG A 313 67.24 96.94 -32.64
C ARG A 313 65.99 97.65 -33.18
N GLU A 314 65.85 97.78 -34.50
CA GLU A 314 64.63 98.32 -35.12
C GLU A 314 63.40 97.42 -34.88
N ILE A 315 63.59 96.10 -34.79
CA ILE A 315 62.49 95.13 -34.58
C ILE A 315 62.16 94.95 -33.09
N SER A 316 63.14 95.05 -32.19
CA SER A 316 62.98 94.68 -30.77
C SER A 316 62.67 95.86 -29.83
N GLU A 317 62.67 97.11 -30.31
CA GLU A 317 62.42 98.37 -29.58
C GLU A 317 63.28 98.63 -28.31
N GLU A 318 64.15 97.71 -27.89
CA GLU A 318 65.05 97.86 -26.74
C GLU A 318 66.46 98.35 -27.13
N MET A 319 67.02 99.26 -26.32
CA MET A 319 68.24 100.02 -26.63
C MET A 319 69.53 99.44 -26.00
N ASP A 320 69.42 98.53 -25.03
CA ASP A 320 70.55 97.91 -24.33
C ASP A 320 70.84 96.51 -24.87
N VAL A 321 72.01 96.34 -25.50
CA VAL A 321 72.46 95.07 -26.12
C VAL A 321 72.53 93.92 -25.10
N ASP A 322 72.94 94.21 -23.87
CA ASP A 322 73.06 93.20 -22.80
C ASP A 322 71.68 92.72 -22.31
N ARG A 323 70.66 93.59 -22.33
CA ARG A 323 69.29 93.21 -21.96
C ARG A 323 68.63 92.38 -23.05
N LEU A 324 68.84 92.77 -24.32
CA LEU A 324 68.39 92.01 -25.47
C LEU A 324 68.99 90.59 -25.48
N ALA A 325 70.30 90.46 -25.24
CA ALA A 325 70.96 89.16 -25.15
C ALA A 325 70.40 88.31 -23.98
N ALA A 326 70.17 88.92 -22.81
CA ALA A 326 69.56 88.23 -21.68
C ALA A 326 68.10 87.78 -21.96
N GLN A 327 67.34 88.58 -22.72
CA GLN A 327 65.98 88.24 -23.13
C GLN A 327 65.96 87.09 -24.15
N PHE A 328 66.89 87.09 -25.11
CA PHE A 328 67.05 85.97 -26.05
C PHE A 328 67.46 84.69 -25.34
N VAL A 329 68.39 84.74 -24.39
CA VAL A 329 68.77 83.56 -23.59
C VAL A 329 67.57 83.02 -22.81
N LYS A 330 66.78 83.90 -22.17
CA LYS A 330 65.54 83.48 -21.49
C LYS A 330 64.52 82.86 -22.46
N GLN A 331 64.32 83.46 -23.62
CA GLN A 331 63.44 82.90 -24.65
C GLN A 331 63.97 81.57 -25.21
N GLU A 332 65.29 81.40 -25.31
CA GLU A 332 65.92 80.16 -25.74
C GLU A 332 65.77 79.07 -24.68
N GLU A 333 65.92 79.40 -23.40
CA GLU A 333 65.63 78.51 -22.28
C GLU A 333 64.15 78.11 -22.22
N GLU A 334 63.22 79.06 -22.41
CA GLU A 334 61.78 78.80 -22.48
C GLU A 334 61.44 77.92 -23.69
N ASN A 335 62.01 78.21 -24.86
CA ASN A 335 61.82 77.41 -26.07
C ASN A 335 62.42 76.00 -25.93
N PHE A 336 63.56 75.86 -25.26
CA PHE A 336 64.18 74.58 -24.98
C PHE A 336 63.33 73.76 -23.99
N ALA A 337 62.77 74.40 -22.97
CA ALA A 337 61.82 73.76 -22.06
C ALA A 337 60.54 73.32 -22.77
N LEU A 338 59.97 74.16 -23.64
CA LEU A 338 58.82 73.80 -24.47
C LEU A 338 59.13 72.65 -25.43
N PHE A 339 60.31 72.64 -26.05
CA PHE A 339 60.73 71.55 -26.92
C PHE A 339 60.85 70.22 -26.16
N ASN A 340 61.42 70.24 -24.96
CA ASN A 340 61.48 69.06 -24.11
C ASN A 340 60.09 68.58 -23.70
N TYR A 341 59.19 69.50 -23.33
CA TYR A 341 57.81 69.16 -23.00
C TYR A 341 57.04 68.57 -24.18
N VAL A 342 57.22 69.11 -25.40
CA VAL A 342 56.64 68.54 -26.63
C VAL A 342 57.19 67.15 -26.91
N ASN A 343 58.49 66.91 -26.68
CA ASN A 343 59.07 65.58 -26.84
C ASN A 343 58.56 64.59 -25.79
N GLU A 344 58.40 65.01 -24.53
CA GLU A 344 57.78 64.19 -23.48
C GLU A 344 56.33 63.83 -23.84
N LEU A 345 55.53 64.81 -24.27
CA LEU A 345 54.16 64.57 -24.73
C LEU A 345 54.10 63.65 -25.96
N ASN A 346 55.05 63.76 -26.89
CA ASN A 346 55.11 62.85 -28.03
C ASN A 346 55.46 61.43 -27.59
N ASN A 347 56.40 61.26 -26.65
CA ASN A 347 56.70 59.94 -26.08
C ASN A 347 55.50 59.35 -25.32
N GLU A 348 54.75 60.17 -24.58
CA GLU A 348 53.52 59.75 -23.92
C GLU A 348 52.43 59.38 -24.93
N LEU A 349 52.29 60.12 -26.03
CA LEU A 349 51.38 59.80 -27.13
C LEU A 349 51.74 58.47 -27.79
N GLU A 350 53.01 58.21 -28.05
CA GLU A 350 53.48 56.94 -28.61
C GLU A 350 53.20 55.78 -27.65
N ALA A 351 53.48 55.95 -26.35
CA ALA A 351 53.18 54.94 -25.33
C ALA A 351 51.67 54.66 -25.21
N LEU A 352 50.84 55.71 -25.25
CA LEU A 352 49.39 55.57 -25.21
C LEU A 352 48.86 54.93 -26.50
N GLN A 353 49.44 55.21 -27.67
CA GLN A 353 49.10 54.54 -28.92
C GLN A 353 49.45 53.05 -28.89
N GLU A 354 50.62 52.68 -28.36
CA GLU A 354 51.01 51.28 -28.22
C GLU A 354 50.05 50.52 -27.28
N GLN A 355 49.67 51.13 -26.15
CA GLN A 355 48.66 50.59 -25.25
C GLN A 355 47.28 50.47 -25.92
N LEU A 356 46.88 51.47 -26.70
CA LEU A 356 45.62 51.44 -27.45
C LEU A 356 45.63 50.29 -28.48
N ASP A 357 46.74 50.08 -29.16
CA ASP A 357 46.91 49.00 -30.13
C ASP A 357 46.91 47.62 -29.47
N GLU A 358 47.54 47.48 -28.31
CA GLU A 358 47.50 46.26 -27.50
C GLU A 358 46.07 45.95 -27.04
N VAL A 359 45.37 46.93 -26.49
CA VAL A 359 43.96 46.78 -26.07
C VAL A 359 43.07 46.44 -27.27
N ASN A 360 43.29 47.07 -28.42
CA ASN A 360 42.54 46.76 -29.64
C ASN A 360 42.81 45.35 -30.15
N LYS A 361 44.04 44.84 -30.05
CA LYS A 361 44.36 43.43 -30.37
C LYS A 361 43.62 42.49 -29.42
N ASN A 362 43.68 42.74 -28.11
CA ASN A 362 42.99 41.94 -27.09
C ASN A 362 41.46 41.93 -27.32
N VAL A 363 40.87 43.07 -27.69
CA VAL A 363 39.44 43.16 -28.03
C VAL A 363 39.10 42.35 -29.28
N LYS A 364 39.94 42.40 -30.33
CA LYS A 364 39.74 41.61 -31.55
C LYS A 364 39.83 40.11 -31.27
N GLU A 365 40.83 39.67 -30.50
CA GLU A 365 41.00 38.27 -30.10
C GLU A 365 39.81 37.79 -29.27
N GLN A 366 39.36 38.57 -28.30
CA GLN A 366 38.21 38.24 -27.47
C GLN A 366 36.90 38.17 -28.29
N ARG A 367 36.73 39.07 -29.26
CA ARG A 367 35.60 39.01 -30.21
C ARG A 367 35.64 37.75 -31.07
N ALA A 368 36.82 37.36 -31.58
CA ALA A 368 36.99 36.13 -32.35
C ALA A 368 36.66 34.88 -31.51
N LEU A 369 37.16 34.81 -30.27
CA LEU A 369 36.83 33.74 -29.33
C LEU A 369 35.33 33.69 -29.01
N SER A 370 34.69 34.86 -28.83
CA SER A 370 33.25 34.94 -28.58
C SER A 370 32.43 34.47 -29.78
N GLN A 371 32.84 34.81 -31.00
CA GLN A 371 32.19 34.35 -32.23
C GLN A 371 32.35 32.84 -32.42
N ALA A 372 33.55 32.29 -32.21
CA ALA A 372 33.80 30.84 -32.27
C ALA A 372 32.90 30.08 -31.27
N LYS A 373 32.84 30.54 -30.01
CA LYS A 373 31.94 29.95 -28.99
C LYS A 373 30.46 30.09 -29.35
N ALA A 374 30.06 31.17 -30.02
CA ALA A 374 28.68 31.34 -30.47
C ALA A 374 28.32 30.34 -31.58
N LEU A 375 29.21 30.12 -32.54
CA LEU A 375 29.04 29.13 -33.61
C LEU A 375 28.99 27.70 -33.05
N GLU A 376 29.87 27.35 -32.11
CA GLU A 376 29.84 26.05 -31.43
C GLU A 376 28.52 25.82 -30.68
N LYS A 377 28.05 26.83 -29.95
CA LYS A 377 26.75 26.77 -29.25
C LYS A 377 25.59 26.62 -30.24
N GLN A 378 25.65 27.31 -31.38
CA GLN A 378 24.61 27.25 -32.39
C GLN A 378 24.56 25.85 -33.04
N ALA A 379 25.70 25.26 -33.38
CA ALA A 379 25.79 23.88 -33.85
C ALA A 379 25.30 22.86 -32.80
N ALA A 380 25.62 23.08 -31.51
CA ALA A 380 25.11 22.25 -30.42
C ALA A 380 23.57 22.37 -30.28
N ILE A 381 23.01 23.57 -30.46
CA ILE A 381 21.55 23.77 -30.44
C ILE A 381 20.90 23.06 -31.64
N GLU A 382 21.46 23.18 -32.84
CA GLU A 382 20.94 22.52 -34.04
C GLU A 382 20.95 20.99 -33.90
N THR A 383 22.04 20.41 -33.40
CA THR A 383 22.12 18.95 -33.13
C THR A 383 21.14 18.49 -32.06
N LEU A 384 20.91 19.30 -31.01
CA LEU A 384 19.88 19.00 -30.01
C LEU A 384 18.47 19.15 -30.57
N GLN A 385 18.23 20.11 -31.45
CA GLN A 385 16.93 20.29 -32.12
C GLN A 385 16.61 19.11 -33.03
N THR A 386 17.57 18.65 -33.85
CA THR A 386 17.37 17.49 -34.73
C THR A 386 17.12 16.22 -33.92
N ALA A 387 17.89 15.97 -32.85
CA ALA A 387 17.66 14.84 -31.95
C ALA A 387 16.27 14.90 -31.28
N LEU A 388 15.83 16.10 -30.88
CA LEU A 388 14.50 16.30 -30.28
C LEU A 388 13.39 16.03 -31.30
N GLU A 389 13.55 16.48 -32.54
CA GLU A 389 12.61 16.19 -33.63
C GLU A 389 12.54 14.69 -33.96
N GLU A 390 13.66 13.99 -33.98
CA GLU A 390 13.71 12.53 -34.14
C GLU A 390 12.97 11.82 -33.01
N LYS A 391 13.22 12.20 -31.74
CA LYS A 391 12.49 11.64 -30.60
C LYS A 391 11.01 11.97 -30.62
N ARG A 392 10.62 13.16 -31.08
CA ARG A 392 9.19 13.49 -31.29
C ARG A 392 8.55 12.63 -32.37
N LYS A 393 9.27 12.31 -33.46
CA LYS A 393 8.78 11.40 -34.50
C LYS A 393 8.61 9.98 -33.94
N GLU A 394 9.59 9.47 -33.20
CA GLU A 394 9.51 8.17 -32.52
C GLU A 394 8.31 8.09 -31.57
N VAL A 395 8.09 9.12 -30.74
CA VAL A 395 6.96 9.18 -29.81
C VAL A 395 5.63 9.19 -30.56
N LYS A 396 5.49 9.99 -31.63
CA LYS A 396 4.25 10.01 -32.45
C LYS A 396 3.95 8.65 -33.08
N VAL A 397 4.97 7.93 -33.55
CA VAL A 397 4.82 6.57 -34.10
C VAL A 397 4.37 5.61 -33.00
N ALA A 398 4.99 5.67 -31.82
CA ALA A 398 4.62 4.84 -30.67
C ALA A 398 3.19 5.13 -30.17
N GLU A 399 2.78 6.39 -30.07
CA GLU A 399 1.41 6.81 -29.74
C GLU A 399 0.41 6.33 -30.80
N GLY A 400 0.75 6.42 -32.08
CA GLY A 400 -0.05 5.87 -33.17
C GLY A 400 -0.28 4.37 -33.03
N ASN A 401 0.80 3.61 -32.76
CA ASN A 401 0.72 2.16 -32.52
C ASN A 401 -0.12 1.83 -31.28
N LEU A 402 0.06 2.58 -30.19
CA LEU A 402 -0.72 2.39 -28.96
C LEU A 402 -2.21 2.66 -29.19
N ASN A 403 -2.56 3.71 -29.92
CA ASN A 403 -3.94 4.01 -30.31
C ASN A 403 -4.54 2.91 -31.19
N LEU A 404 -3.77 2.35 -32.13
CA LEU A 404 -4.21 1.21 -32.95
C LEU A 404 -4.46 -0.03 -32.09
N CYS A 405 -3.56 -0.36 -31.16
CA CYS A 405 -3.75 -1.47 -30.23
C CYS A 405 -4.93 -1.24 -29.28
N GLN A 406 -5.16 -0.01 -28.83
CA GLN A 406 -6.33 0.35 -28.02
C GLN A 406 -7.63 0.18 -28.81
N ARG A 407 -7.69 0.66 -30.06
CA ARG A 407 -8.87 0.45 -30.93
C ARG A 407 -9.13 -1.03 -31.17
N ALA A 408 -8.09 -1.82 -31.49
CA ALA A 408 -8.22 -3.26 -31.66
C ALA A 408 -8.74 -3.94 -30.39
N ASN A 409 -8.26 -3.53 -29.21
CA ASN A 409 -8.78 -4.02 -27.94
C ASN A 409 -10.24 -3.62 -27.73
N ASP A 410 -10.62 -2.37 -27.99
CA ASP A 410 -12.01 -1.89 -27.85
C ASP A 410 -12.97 -2.64 -28.79
N ASP A 411 -12.53 -2.93 -30.02
CA ASP A 411 -13.30 -3.71 -30.98
C ASP A 411 -13.49 -5.16 -30.52
N VAL A 412 -12.45 -5.78 -29.93
CA VAL A 412 -12.54 -7.10 -29.30
C VAL A 412 -13.50 -7.06 -28.09
N LEU A 413 -13.42 -6.04 -27.24
CA LEU A 413 -14.31 -5.88 -26.08
C LEU A 413 -15.78 -5.76 -26.52
N LYS A 414 -16.07 -4.94 -27.53
CA LYS A 414 -17.41 -4.82 -28.13
C LYS A 414 -17.86 -6.11 -28.80
N GLY A 415 -16.96 -6.82 -29.47
CA GLY A 415 -17.22 -8.14 -30.04
C GLY A 415 -17.64 -9.16 -28.97
N ILE A 416 -16.97 -9.16 -27.82
CA ILE A 416 -17.32 -10.03 -26.69
C ILE A 416 -18.66 -9.60 -26.06
N GLU A 417 -18.90 -8.29 -25.95
CA GLU A 417 -20.17 -7.77 -25.41
C GLU A 417 -21.36 -8.12 -26.32
N THR A 418 -21.21 -7.99 -27.64
CA THR A 418 -22.25 -8.39 -28.60
C THR A 418 -22.51 -9.89 -28.57
N LEU A 419 -21.47 -10.74 -28.48
CA LEU A 419 -21.62 -12.19 -28.32
C LEU A 419 -22.34 -12.56 -27.01
N TYR A 420 -22.00 -11.88 -25.92
CA TYR A 420 -22.65 -12.06 -24.62
C TYR A 420 -24.14 -11.73 -24.67
N GLN A 421 -24.51 -10.64 -25.34
CA GLN A 421 -25.90 -10.23 -25.55
C GLN A 421 -26.65 -11.18 -26.49
N LEU A 422 -26.02 -11.62 -27.58
CA LEU A 422 -26.63 -12.50 -28.59
C LEU A 422 -26.96 -13.89 -28.03
N LEU A 423 -26.08 -14.44 -27.18
CA LEU A 423 -26.23 -15.75 -26.55
C LEU A 423 -27.16 -15.75 -25.33
N LYS A 424 -27.70 -14.58 -24.95
CA LYS A 424 -28.59 -14.40 -23.78
C LYS A 424 -28.04 -15.11 -22.53
N CYS A 425 -26.75 -14.93 -22.26
CA CYS A 425 -26.09 -15.50 -21.09
C CYS A 425 -26.72 -14.94 -19.81
N GLU A 426 -27.08 -15.82 -18.86
CA GLU A 426 -27.69 -15.39 -17.59
C GLU A 426 -26.72 -14.53 -16.75
N GLU A 427 -27.20 -13.38 -16.26
CA GLU A 427 -26.41 -12.33 -15.59
C GLU A 427 -25.86 -12.74 -14.20
N ASN A 428 -26.40 -13.80 -13.59
CA ASN A 428 -26.16 -14.14 -12.18
C ASN A 428 -24.76 -14.69 -11.82
N PRO A 429 -24.06 -15.48 -12.66
CA PRO A 429 -22.74 -16.02 -12.29
C PRO A 429 -21.66 -14.94 -12.23
N ILE A 430 -21.71 -13.97 -13.15
CA ILE A 430 -20.68 -12.92 -13.28
C ILE A 430 -20.80 -11.88 -12.15
N LEU A 431 -22.02 -11.52 -11.75
CA LEU A 431 -22.27 -10.59 -10.64
C LEU A 431 -21.91 -11.17 -9.26
N GLN A 432 -21.98 -12.50 -9.09
CA GLN A 432 -21.47 -13.18 -7.89
C GLN A 432 -19.93 -13.23 -7.84
N LEU A 433 -19.27 -13.38 -8.99
CA LEU A 433 -17.80 -13.39 -9.12
C LEU A 433 -17.18 -11.99 -9.02
N LEU A 434 -17.88 -10.93 -9.45
CA LEU A 434 -17.44 -9.53 -9.35
C LEU A 434 -17.62 -8.89 -7.95
N GLY A 435 -18.15 -9.63 -6.98
CA GLY A 435 -18.14 -9.24 -5.57
C GLY A 435 -18.90 -7.94 -5.27
N ARG A 436 -20.23 -8.01 -5.17
CA ARG A 436 -21.02 -6.96 -4.48
C ARG A 436 -20.63 -6.92 -3.00
N LYS A 437 -19.84 -5.93 -2.60
CA LYS A 437 -19.83 -5.43 -1.21
C LYS A 437 -20.55 -4.07 -1.17
N PRO A 438 -21.67 -3.94 -0.43
CA PRO A 438 -22.24 -2.63 -0.16
C PRO A 438 -21.37 -1.93 0.88
N LEU A 439 -20.66 -0.87 0.50
CA LEU A 439 -20.08 0.05 1.49
C LEU A 439 -21.14 1.07 1.90
N MET A 440 -21.72 0.77 3.06
CA MET A 440 -22.29 1.72 3.99
C MET A 440 -21.26 2.78 4.41
N THR A 441 -21.74 4.02 4.42
CA THR A 441 -21.47 5.10 5.38
C THR A 441 -20.14 5.86 5.33
N SER A 442 -20.31 7.12 4.94
CA SER A 442 -19.63 8.34 5.40
C SER A 442 -18.89 8.26 6.74
N GLN A 443 -17.56 8.39 6.69
CA GLN A 443 -16.67 9.10 7.64
C GLN A 443 -15.27 8.49 7.56
N ASN A 444 -14.36 9.14 6.82
CA ASN A 444 -12.93 9.23 7.18
C ASN A 444 -12.19 10.17 6.23
N ASP A 445 -12.44 11.47 6.41
CA ASP A 445 -11.46 12.49 6.05
C ASP A 445 -10.35 12.46 7.10
N ARG A 446 -9.19 11.91 6.73
CA ARG A 446 -7.83 12.26 7.19
C ARG A 446 -6.86 11.13 6.85
N LEU A 447 -6.17 11.27 5.73
CA LEU A 447 -4.77 10.85 5.51
C LEU A 447 -4.40 11.15 4.04
N LYS A 448 -3.96 12.39 3.79
CA LYS A 448 -3.32 12.76 2.53
C LYS A 448 -1.88 12.25 2.56
N ILE A 449 -1.65 11.08 1.96
CA ILE A 449 -0.31 10.66 1.52
C ILE A 449 -0.38 10.49 0.00
N VAL A 450 0.56 11.17 -0.65
CA VAL A 450 0.83 11.31 -2.08
C VAL A 450 0.36 10.09 -2.90
N ARG A 451 -0.70 10.29 -3.69
CA ARG A 451 -1.18 9.35 -4.70
C ARG A 451 -0.70 9.85 -6.07
N PHE A 452 0.23 9.12 -6.68
CA PHE A 452 0.53 9.25 -8.10
C PHE A 452 -0.74 8.91 -8.91
N PRO A 453 -1.04 9.61 -10.02
CA PRO A 453 -2.22 9.38 -10.82
C PRO A 453 -1.98 8.16 -11.73
N LEU A 454 -2.13 6.96 -11.18
CA LEU A 454 -2.38 5.77 -11.98
C LEU A 454 -3.89 5.68 -12.18
N ALA A 455 -4.29 5.76 -13.44
CA ALA A 455 -5.65 5.72 -13.97
C ALA A 455 -6.47 4.53 -13.42
N ALA A 456 -7.04 4.70 -12.23
CA ALA A 456 -7.85 3.70 -11.54
C ALA A 456 -9.21 4.27 -11.07
N ASP A 457 -9.64 5.41 -11.60
CA ASP A 457 -10.88 6.09 -11.20
C ASP A 457 -12.09 5.71 -12.08
N TRP A 458 -11.98 4.72 -12.97
CA TRP A 458 -13.09 4.30 -13.85
C TRP A 458 -13.81 3.03 -13.40
N TYR A 459 -13.34 2.40 -12.32
CA TYR A 459 -14.08 1.32 -11.68
C TYR A 459 -14.75 1.90 -10.45
N ILE A 460 -16.06 1.64 -10.31
CA ILE A 460 -16.99 2.19 -9.29
C ILE A 460 -17.81 3.38 -9.79
N THR A 461 -18.50 3.19 -10.92
CA THR A 461 -19.87 3.69 -11.05
C THR A 461 -20.76 2.51 -11.40
N GLY A 462 -21.59 2.11 -10.43
CA GLY A 462 -22.62 1.12 -10.63
C GLY A 462 -23.62 1.65 -11.65
N GLU A 463 -23.57 1.09 -12.85
CA GLU A 463 -24.69 0.95 -13.82
C GLU A 463 -24.18 0.47 -15.20
N ASN A 464 -22.88 0.49 -15.46
CA ASN A 464 -22.39 0.19 -16.80
C ASN A 464 -21.95 -1.28 -16.98
N ARG A 465 -22.77 -1.97 -17.79
CA ARG A 465 -22.58 -3.30 -18.40
C ARG A 465 -21.39 -3.32 -19.38
N ILE A 466 -20.19 -2.94 -18.97
CA ILE A 466 -19.05 -2.80 -19.90
C ILE A 466 -18.06 -3.94 -19.68
N VAL A 467 -17.78 -4.71 -20.74
CA VAL A 467 -16.68 -5.67 -20.77
C VAL A 467 -15.38 -4.88 -20.74
N THR A 468 -14.57 -5.07 -19.71
CA THR A 468 -13.29 -4.39 -19.53
C THR A 468 -12.14 -5.38 -19.61
N SER A 469 -10.93 -4.91 -19.92
CA SER A 469 -9.73 -5.75 -20.03
C SER A 469 -9.45 -6.66 -18.83
N PHE A 470 -9.89 -6.26 -17.63
CA PHE A 470 -9.79 -7.07 -16.41
C PHE A 470 -10.82 -8.19 -16.30
N ASN A 471 -11.98 -8.02 -16.93
CA ASN A 471 -13.13 -8.92 -16.78
C ASN A 471 -13.41 -9.77 -18.04
N VAL A 472 -12.70 -9.52 -19.15
CA VAL A 472 -12.81 -10.26 -20.43
C VAL A 472 -12.81 -11.77 -20.25
N ALA A 473 -11.89 -12.31 -19.45
CA ALA A 473 -11.76 -13.75 -19.25
C ALA A 473 -13.00 -14.37 -18.59
N LEU A 474 -13.67 -13.63 -17.70
CA LEU A 474 -14.91 -14.08 -17.05
C LEU A 474 -16.08 -14.08 -18.03
N TYR A 475 -16.20 -13.04 -18.87
CA TYR A 475 -17.24 -12.97 -19.91
C TYR A 475 -17.06 -14.07 -20.96
N LEU A 476 -15.83 -14.31 -21.44
CA LEU A 476 -15.52 -15.39 -22.38
C LEU A 476 -15.84 -16.78 -21.80
N GLY A 477 -15.49 -17.05 -20.54
CA GLY A 477 -15.79 -18.33 -19.90
C GLY A 477 -17.30 -18.59 -19.74
N VAL A 478 -18.11 -17.55 -19.53
CA VAL A 478 -19.57 -17.67 -19.48
C VAL A 478 -20.18 -17.86 -20.87
N ILE A 479 -19.65 -17.17 -21.88
CA ILE A 479 -20.01 -17.38 -23.29
C ILE A 479 -19.73 -18.83 -23.69
N GLU A 480 -18.54 -19.35 -23.39
CA GLU A 480 -18.13 -20.71 -23.72
C GLU A 480 -19.04 -21.77 -23.06
N LYS A 481 -19.33 -21.59 -21.77
CA LYS A 481 -20.24 -22.48 -21.02
C LYS A 481 -21.65 -22.45 -21.59
N ARG A 482 -22.15 -21.30 -22.04
CA ARG A 482 -23.49 -21.16 -22.63
C ARG A 482 -23.55 -21.71 -24.06
N ALA A 483 -22.50 -21.50 -24.85
CA ALA A 483 -22.37 -22.08 -26.19
C ALA A 483 -22.37 -23.61 -26.14
N ALA A 484 -21.64 -24.21 -25.19
CA ALA A 484 -21.66 -25.66 -24.95
C ALA A 484 -23.04 -26.20 -24.52
N GLN A 485 -23.79 -25.45 -23.71
CA GLN A 485 -25.16 -25.80 -23.35
C GLN A 485 -26.11 -25.76 -24.56
N LEU A 486 -26.01 -24.74 -25.41
CA LEU A 486 -26.83 -24.63 -26.61
C LEU A 486 -26.49 -25.70 -27.65
N SER A 487 -25.21 -26.09 -27.79
CA SER A 487 -24.82 -27.21 -28.66
C SER A 487 -25.34 -28.56 -28.16
N ALA A 488 -25.40 -28.77 -26.84
CA ALA A 488 -25.98 -29.97 -26.24
C ALA A 488 -27.50 -30.05 -26.51
N ILE A 489 -28.23 -28.95 -26.35
CA ILE A 489 -29.67 -28.87 -26.65
C ILE A 489 -29.95 -29.09 -28.15
N SER A 490 -29.12 -28.53 -29.03
CA SER A 490 -29.19 -28.78 -30.47
C SER A 490 -28.99 -30.26 -30.84
N CYS A 491 -28.07 -30.95 -30.17
CA CYS A 491 -27.86 -32.39 -30.38
C CYS A 491 -29.04 -33.23 -29.87
N GLU A 492 -29.65 -32.87 -28.73
CA GLU A 492 -30.86 -33.54 -28.23
C GLU A 492 -32.09 -33.29 -29.12
N CYS A 493 -32.27 -32.08 -29.65
CA CYS A 493 -33.35 -31.78 -30.61
C CYS A 493 -33.15 -32.51 -31.95
N ALA A 494 -31.91 -32.65 -32.44
CA ALA A 494 -31.61 -33.42 -33.65
C ALA A 494 -31.82 -34.93 -33.45
N ALA A 495 -31.57 -35.46 -32.25
CA ALA A 495 -31.85 -36.85 -31.89
C ALA A 495 -33.37 -37.13 -31.79
N ASN A 496 -34.15 -36.16 -31.29
CA ASN A 496 -35.61 -36.27 -31.18
C ASN A 496 -36.38 -35.99 -32.49
N SER A 497 -35.73 -35.50 -33.54
CA SER A 497 -36.34 -35.37 -34.89
C SER A 497 -36.16 -36.60 -35.79
N VAL A 498 -35.45 -37.62 -35.32
CA VAL A 498 -35.17 -38.87 -36.07
C VAL A 498 -35.94 -40.08 -35.49
N LEU A 499 -36.78 -39.85 -34.47
CA LEU A 499 -37.84 -40.76 -34.01
C LEU A 499 -39.19 -40.18 -34.44
#